data_AF-A0A550HEJ6-F1
#
_entry.id   AF-A0A550HEJ6-F1
#
_cell.length_a   1.000
_cell.length_b   1.000
_cell.length_c   1.000
_cell.angle_alpha   90.00
_cell.angle_beta   90.00
_cell.angle_gamma   90.00
#
_symmetry.space_group_name_H-M   'P 1'
#
loop_
_entity.id
_entity.type
_entity.pdbx_description
1 polymer ?
#
loop_
_entity_poly.entity_id
_entity_poly.type
_entity_poly.pdbx_seq_one_letter_code
_entity_poly.pdbx_strand_id
1 'polypeptide(L)'
;MTTMLVTVFLIAHGLLHPGVWTAPTQPGKQLAFDPGHSWVLEAAHVSAAPTRAASLALAWYVALVYVVAGAGVAAGSGWWPTAAIVAASTGLALKAIWFDPWLSVGVLLDVSVIVAVAGTWPASLY
;
A
#
# COMPACT_ATOMS: atom_id res chain seq x y z
N MET A 1 22.52 9.99 0.67
CA MET A 1 21.54 10.08 -0.44
C MET A 1 20.57 8.90 -0.44
N THR A 2 21.05 7.65 -0.35
CA THR A 2 20.20 6.44 -0.30
C THR A 2 19.15 6.48 0.80
N THR A 3 19.51 6.84 2.03
CA THR A 3 18.57 6.97 3.16
C THR A 3 17.41 7.90 2.83
N MET A 4 17.71 9.10 2.31
CA MET A 4 16.70 10.08 1.94
C MET A 4 15.77 9.53 0.83
N LEU A 5 16.33 8.91 -0.20
CA LEU A 5 15.54 8.35 -1.31
C LEU A 5 14.59 7.24 -0.82
N VAL A 6 15.08 6.32 0.00
CA VAL A 6 14.26 5.22 0.54
C VAL A 6 13.20 5.76 1.50
N THR A 7 13.56 6.69 2.40
CA THR A 7 12.59 7.35 3.28
C THR A 7 11.47 8.02 2.48
N VAL A 8 11.82 8.86 1.50
CA VAL A 8 10.84 9.58 0.67
C VAL A 8 9.99 8.59 -0.13
N PHE A 9 10.61 7.56 -0.72
CA PHE A 9 9.90 6.54 -1.47
C PHE A 9 8.87 5.80 -0.60
N LEU A 10 9.26 5.30 0.58
CA LEU A 10 8.35 4.57 1.46
C LEU A 10 7.18 5.47 1.91
N ILE A 11 7.45 6.71 2.30
CA ILE A 11 6.41 7.65 2.71
C ILE A 11 5.48 7.99 1.53
N ALA A 12 6.04 8.35 0.37
CA ALA A 12 5.25 8.72 -0.80
C ALA A 12 4.39 7.54 -1.29
N HIS A 13 4.98 6.36 -1.42
CA HIS A 13 4.25 5.14 -1.79
C HIS A 13 3.16 4.81 -0.77
N GLY A 14 3.46 4.90 0.53
CA GLY A 14 2.49 4.75 1.60
C GLY A 14 1.30 5.70 1.45
N LEU A 15 1.54 6.98 1.20
CA LEU A 15 0.49 7.99 1.03
C LEU A 15 -0.33 7.82 -0.26
N LEU A 16 0.24 7.19 -1.29
CA LEU A 16 -0.51 6.85 -2.51
C LEU A 16 -1.61 5.81 -2.25
N HIS A 17 -1.50 4.97 -1.21
CA HIS A 17 -2.57 4.04 -0.85
C HIS A 17 -3.89 4.76 -0.57
N PRO A 18 -4.03 5.60 0.47
CA PRO A 18 -5.28 6.33 0.68
C PRO A 18 -5.58 7.26 -0.49
N GLY A 19 -4.58 7.89 -1.14
CA GLY A 19 -4.82 8.77 -2.28
C GLY A 19 -5.55 8.12 -3.47
N VAL A 20 -5.19 6.88 -3.82
CA VAL A 20 -5.87 6.12 -4.87
C VAL A 20 -7.24 5.63 -4.40
N TRP A 21 -7.35 5.23 -3.14
CA TRP A 21 -8.54 4.58 -2.58
C TRP A 21 -9.63 5.55 -2.12
N THR A 22 -9.28 6.80 -1.81
CA THR A 22 -10.21 7.88 -1.45
C THR A 22 -10.48 8.85 -2.60
N ALA A 23 -10.10 8.50 -3.83
CA ALA A 23 -10.25 9.38 -4.97
C ALA A 23 -11.73 9.80 -5.12
N PRO A 24 -12.02 11.12 -5.21
CA PRO A 24 -13.40 11.59 -5.24
C PRO A 24 -14.12 11.14 -6.50
N THR A 25 -15.36 10.71 -6.34
CA THR A 25 -16.28 10.40 -7.44
C THR A 25 -16.64 11.69 -8.17
N GLN A 26 -16.36 11.75 -9.47
CA GLN A 26 -16.79 12.87 -10.31
C GLN A 26 -18.04 12.46 -11.11
N PRO A 27 -19.13 13.25 -11.09
CA PRO A 27 -20.31 12.97 -11.90
C PRO A 27 -19.95 12.84 -13.38
N GLY A 28 -20.39 11.75 -14.03
CA GLY A 28 -20.15 11.50 -15.45
C GLY A 28 -18.77 10.94 -15.81
N LYS A 29 -17.89 10.69 -14.83
CA LYS A 29 -16.60 10.03 -15.06
C LYS A 29 -16.59 8.65 -14.42
N GLN A 30 -16.37 7.62 -15.23
CA GLN A 30 -16.15 6.28 -14.70
C GLN A 30 -14.86 6.27 -13.89
N LEU A 31 -14.93 5.78 -12.65
CA LEU A 31 -13.74 5.57 -11.84
C LEU A 31 -12.88 4.50 -12.52
N ALA A 32 -11.56 4.68 -12.48
CA ALA A 32 -10.63 3.64 -12.90
C ALA A 32 -10.74 2.37 -12.03
N PHE A 33 -11.22 2.54 -10.79
CA PHE A 33 -11.33 1.51 -9.77
C PHE A 33 -12.43 1.90 -8.77
N ASP A 34 -13.31 0.97 -8.36
CA ASP A 34 -14.30 1.19 -7.29
C ASP A 34 -13.90 0.47 -5.98
N PRO A 35 -13.51 1.23 -4.92
CA PRO A 35 -13.23 0.68 -3.58
C PRO A 35 -14.39 -0.12 -2.94
N GLY A 36 -15.62 0.04 -3.44
CA GLY A 36 -16.80 -0.69 -3.00
C GLY A 36 -16.98 -2.07 -3.63
N HIS A 37 -16.17 -2.41 -4.64
CA HIS A 37 -16.29 -3.66 -5.40
C HIS A 37 -15.08 -4.56 -5.15
N SER A 38 -15.30 -5.73 -4.56
CA SER A 38 -14.26 -6.74 -4.30
C SER A 38 -14.78 -8.11 -4.69
N TRP A 39 -14.03 -8.82 -5.53
CA TRP A 39 -14.44 -10.13 -6.05
C TRP A 39 -14.63 -11.16 -4.93
N VAL A 40 -13.78 -11.14 -3.90
CA VAL A 40 -13.84 -12.12 -2.80
C VAL A 40 -14.89 -11.75 -1.75
N LEU A 41 -15.08 -10.46 -1.45
CA LEU A 41 -16.09 -10.03 -0.49
C LEU A 41 -17.50 -10.11 -1.07
N GLU A 42 -17.65 -9.88 -2.37
CA GLU A 42 -18.90 -10.12 -3.08
C GLU A 42 -19.25 -11.61 -3.11
N ALA A 43 -18.26 -12.49 -3.35
CA ALA A 43 -18.45 -13.94 -3.23
C ALA A 43 -18.86 -14.38 -1.80
N ALA A 44 -18.50 -13.58 -0.78
CA ALA A 44 -18.92 -13.76 0.60
C ALA A 44 -20.22 -13.00 0.97
N HIS A 45 -20.93 -12.44 -0.01
CA HIS A 45 -22.17 -11.67 0.16
C HIS A 45 -22.05 -10.44 1.08
N VAL A 46 -20.86 -9.85 1.15
CA VAL A 46 -20.64 -8.59 1.88
C VAL A 46 -21.13 -7.41 1.02
N SER A 47 -21.94 -6.54 1.61
CA SER A 47 -22.48 -5.38 0.89
C SER A 47 -21.41 -4.32 0.58
N ALA A 48 -21.68 -3.45 -0.40
CA ALA A 48 -20.70 -2.46 -0.88
C ALA A 48 -20.21 -1.46 0.19
N ALA A 49 -21.07 -1.12 1.16
CA ALA A 49 -20.72 -0.17 2.23
C ALA A 49 -19.60 -0.69 3.16
N PRO A 50 -19.71 -1.88 3.80
CA PRO A 50 -18.62 -2.44 4.59
C PRO A 50 -17.39 -2.80 3.73
N THR A 51 -17.58 -3.22 2.47
CA THR A 51 -16.47 -3.42 1.53
C THR A 51 -15.66 -2.12 1.36
N ARG A 52 -16.32 -1.00 1.05
CA ARG A 52 -15.64 0.30 0.94
C ARG A 52 -14.98 0.73 2.25
N ALA A 53 -15.67 0.55 3.39
CA ALA A 53 -15.11 0.93 4.68
C ALA A 53 -13.83 0.14 5.01
N ALA A 54 -13.85 -1.18 4.79
CA ALA A 54 -12.70 -2.06 5.03
C ALA A 54 -11.52 -1.68 4.15
N SER A 55 -11.80 -1.36 2.88
CA SER A 55 -10.77 -1.02 1.92
C SER A 55 -10.07 0.31 2.22
N LEU A 56 -10.84 1.32 2.63
CA LEU A 56 -10.32 2.60 3.12
C LEU A 56 -9.52 2.44 4.42
N ALA A 57 -10.01 1.64 5.36
CA ALA A 57 -9.31 1.36 6.61
C ALA A 57 -7.95 0.69 6.35
N LEU A 58 -7.92 -0.33 5.48
CA LEU A 58 -6.69 -1.00 5.09
C LEU A 58 -5.73 -0.06 4.33
N ALA A 59 -6.23 0.79 3.44
CA ALA A 59 -5.41 1.75 2.71
C ALA A 59 -4.71 2.74 3.68
N TRP A 60 -5.45 3.26 4.66
CA TRP A 60 -4.88 4.13 5.70
C TRP A 60 -3.91 3.40 6.63
N TYR A 61 -4.24 2.16 7.01
CA TYR A 61 -3.34 1.33 7.81
C TYR A 61 -2.01 1.13 7.08
N VAL A 62 -2.04 0.74 5.79
CA VAL A 62 -0.83 0.56 4.98
C VAL A 62 -0.02 1.85 4.91
N ALA A 63 -0.66 3.00 4.70
CA ALA A 63 0.02 4.29 4.71
C ALA A 63 0.74 4.56 6.02
N LEU A 64 0.08 4.35 7.16
CA LEU A 64 0.67 4.57 8.48
C LEU A 64 1.89 3.66 8.71
N VAL A 65 1.81 2.38 8.34
CA VAL A 65 2.93 1.44 8.51
C VAL A 65 4.10 1.81 7.57
N TYR A 66 3.83 2.24 6.34
CA TYR A 66 4.88 2.74 5.44
C TYR A 66 5.53 4.03 5.95
N VAL A 67 4.75 4.95 6.53
CA VAL A 67 5.30 6.17 7.17
C VAL A 67 6.20 5.80 8.34
N VAL A 68 5.78 4.84 9.18
CA VAL A 68 6.61 4.29 10.25
C VAL A 68 7.90 3.69 9.69
N ALA A 69 7.82 2.88 8.63
CA ALA A 69 9.00 2.30 7.97
C ALA A 69 9.95 3.39 7.44
N GLY A 70 9.43 4.41 6.75
CA GLY A 70 10.23 5.54 6.25
C GLY A 70 10.89 6.35 7.38
N ALA A 71 10.19 6.56 8.49
CA ALA A 71 10.74 7.18 9.70
C ALA A 71 11.83 6.31 10.34
N GLY A 72 11.67 4.98 10.33
CA GLY A 72 12.68 4.04 10.77
C GLY A 72 13.96 4.12 9.95
N VAL A 73 13.84 4.20 8.62
CA VAL A 73 14.98 4.43 7.72
C VAL A 73 15.68 5.76 8.05
N ALA A 74 14.90 6.83 8.24
CA ALA A 74 15.45 8.16 8.56
C ALA A 74 16.18 8.18 9.92
N ALA A 75 15.69 7.40 10.88
CA ALA A 75 16.29 7.26 12.21
C ALA A 75 17.43 6.22 12.26
N GLY A 76 17.71 5.51 11.16
CA GLY A 76 18.71 4.43 11.13
C GLY A 76 18.35 3.25 12.03
N SER A 77 17.06 2.92 12.17
CA SER A 77 16.59 1.91 13.11
C SER A 77 16.57 0.50 12.51
N GLY A 78 16.97 -0.52 13.27
CA GLY A 78 16.95 -1.91 12.77
C GLY A 78 15.57 -2.51 12.52
N TRP A 79 14.49 -1.83 12.93
CA TRP A 79 13.10 -2.33 12.77
C TRP A 79 12.41 -1.85 11.48
N TRP A 80 13.02 -0.91 10.73
CA TRP A 80 12.48 -0.41 9.47
C TRP A 80 12.17 -1.53 8.44
N PRO A 81 13.00 -2.59 8.28
CA PRO A 81 12.75 -3.66 7.32
C PRO A 81 11.43 -4.39 7.61
N THR A 82 11.21 -4.74 8.87
CA THR A 82 9.99 -5.43 9.32
C THR A 82 8.75 -4.58 9.04
N ALA A 83 8.80 -3.28 9.37
CA ALA A 83 7.69 -2.37 9.10
C ALA A 83 7.39 -2.27 7.58
N ALA A 84 8.43 -2.17 6.74
CA ALA A 84 8.27 -2.12 5.29
C ALA A 84 7.65 -3.40 4.71
N ILE A 85 8.08 -4.58 5.18
CA ILE A 85 7.50 -5.87 4.76
C ILE A 85 6.03 -5.97 5.18
N VAL A 86 5.68 -5.58 6.40
CA VAL A 86 4.29 -5.60 6.88
C VAL A 86 3.42 -4.67 6.06
N ALA A 87 3.89 -3.45 5.78
CA ALA A 87 3.18 -2.47 4.96
C ALA A 87 2.95 -3.00 3.55
N ALA A 88 4.00 -3.48 2.88
CA ALA A 88 3.94 -4.00 1.51
C ALA A 88 3.06 -5.25 1.40
N SER A 89 3.18 -6.19 2.34
CA SER A 89 2.37 -7.41 2.35
C SER A 89 0.89 -7.10 2.56
N THR A 90 0.58 -6.17 3.46
CA THR A 90 -0.80 -5.73 3.66
C THR A 90 -1.31 -4.97 2.44
N GLY A 91 -0.46 -4.18 1.80
CA GLY A 91 -0.74 -3.47 0.56
C GLY A 91 -1.03 -4.40 -0.62
N LEU A 92 -0.32 -5.54 -0.70
CA LEU A 92 -0.59 -6.61 -1.67
C LEU A 92 -1.90 -7.32 -1.36
N ALA A 93 -2.15 -7.67 -0.10
CA ALA A 93 -3.40 -8.31 0.31
C ALA A 93 -4.60 -7.42 -0.06
N LEU A 94 -4.53 -6.12 0.23
CA LEU A 94 -5.52 -5.13 -0.15
C LEU A 94 -5.76 -5.15 -1.68
N LYS A 95 -4.71 -5.09 -2.50
CA LYS A 95 -4.86 -5.11 -3.97
C LYS A 95 -5.33 -6.47 -4.49
N ALA A 96 -4.99 -7.57 -3.85
CA ALA A 96 -5.45 -8.90 -4.24
C ALA A 96 -6.95 -9.08 -3.96
N ILE A 97 -7.44 -8.58 -2.81
CA ILE A 97 -8.85 -8.69 -2.41
C ILE A 97 -9.76 -7.82 -3.31
N TRP A 98 -9.29 -6.65 -3.74
CA TRP A 98 -10.02 -5.73 -4.63
C TRP A 98 -9.42 -5.69 -6.05
N PHE A 99 -8.89 -6.82 -6.52
CA PHE A 99 -8.10 -6.86 -7.75
C PHE A 99 -8.77 -6.13 -8.93
N ASP A 100 -8.02 -5.18 -9.49
CA ASP A 100 -8.34 -4.44 -10.70
C ASP A 100 -7.03 -4.21 -11.49
N PRO A 101 -7.02 -4.35 -12.83
CA PRO A 101 -5.82 -4.13 -13.64
C PRO A 101 -5.12 -2.78 -13.42
N TRP A 102 -5.85 -1.73 -13.05
CA TRP A 102 -5.26 -0.43 -12.71
C TRP A 102 -4.35 -0.47 -11.49
N LEU A 103 -4.55 -1.43 -10.58
CA LEU A 103 -3.75 -1.58 -9.37
C LEU A 103 -2.42 -2.29 -9.62
N SER A 104 -2.15 -2.79 -10.83
CA SER A 104 -0.95 -3.56 -11.17
C SER A 104 0.36 -2.83 -10.87
N VAL A 105 0.42 -1.52 -11.10
CA VAL A 105 1.61 -0.71 -10.77
C VAL A 105 1.85 -0.73 -9.27
N GLY A 106 0.79 -0.57 -8.48
CA GLY A 106 0.89 -0.63 -7.02
C GLY A 106 1.26 -2.03 -6.51
N VAL A 107 0.81 -3.09 -7.18
CA VAL A 107 1.25 -4.48 -6.90
C VAL A 107 2.74 -4.62 -7.14
N LEU A 108 3.24 -4.15 -8.29
CA LEU A 108 4.66 -4.20 -8.62
C LEU A 108 5.51 -3.47 -7.59
N LEU A 109 5.06 -2.31 -7.11
CA LEU A 109 5.76 -1.54 -6.09
C LEU A 109 5.85 -2.29 -4.76
N ASP A 110 4.75 -2.87 -4.27
CA ASP A 110 4.79 -3.63 -3.01
C ASP A 110 5.64 -4.90 -3.12
N VAL A 111 5.55 -5.64 -4.23
CA VAL A 111 6.44 -6.79 -4.49
C VAL A 111 7.89 -6.34 -4.50
N SER A 112 8.19 -5.21 -5.15
CA SER A 112 9.55 -4.67 -5.22
C SER A 112 10.09 -4.30 -3.85
N VAL A 113 9.26 -3.74 -2.96
CA VAL A 113 9.64 -3.49 -1.56
C VAL A 113 9.97 -4.79 -0.85
N ILE A 114 9.10 -5.80 -0.94
CA ILE A 114 9.33 -7.09 -0.27
C ILE A 114 10.63 -7.73 -0.75
N VAL A 115 10.84 -7.79 -2.07
CA VAL A 115 12.04 -8.39 -2.67
C VAL A 115 13.29 -7.61 -2.29
N ALA A 116 13.26 -6.28 -2.38
CA ALA A 116 14.37 -5.42 -1.99
C ALA A 116 14.74 -5.63 -0.53
N VAL A 117 13.77 -5.59 0.37
CA VAL A 117 14.02 -5.71 1.82
C VAL A 117 14.49 -7.11 2.19
N ALA A 118 13.87 -8.16 1.64
CA ALA A 118 14.28 -9.54 1.87
C ALA A 118 15.69 -9.83 1.32
N GLY A 119 16.06 -9.18 0.22
CA GLY A 119 17.40 -9.24 -0.37
C GLY A 119 18.40 -8.26 0.25
N THR A 120 18.08 -7.67 1.40
CA THR A 120 18.90 -6.69 2.13
C THR A 120 19.40 -5.53 1.25
N TRP A 121 18.56 -5.10 0.30
CA TRP A 121 18.84 -3.99 -0.58
C TRP A 121 18.05 -2.73 -0.17
N PRO A 122 18.67 -1.54 -0.23
CA PRO A 122 20.10 -1.32 -0.51
C PRO A 122 20.97 -1.65 0.72
N ALA A 123 22.08 -2.37 0.50
CA ALA A 123 22.96 -2.87 1.55
C ALA A 123 23.51 -1.78 2.49
N SER A 124 23.58 -0.53 2.03
CA SER A 124 24.01 0.61 2.84
C SER A 124 23.04 1.00 3.97
N LEU A 125 21.85 0.40 4.05
CA LEU A 125 20.81 0.69 5.06
C LEU A 125 20.63 -0.43 6.10
N TYR A 126 21.51 -1.44 6.06
CA TYR A 126 21.59 -2.55 7.00
C TYR A 126 22.92 -2.49 7.75
#